data_AF-A0A6C0BFT1-F1
#
_entry.id   AF-A0A6C0BFT1-F1
#
_cell.length_a   1.000
_cell.length_b   1.000
_cell.length_c   1.000
_cell.angle_alpha   90.00
_cell.angle_beta   90.00
_cell.angle_gamma   90.00
#
_symmetry.space_group_name_H-M   'P 1'
#
loop_
_entity.id
_entity.type
_entity.pdbx_description
1 polymer ?
#
loop_
_entity_poly.entity_id
_entity_poly.type
_entity_poly.pdbx_seq_one_letter_code
_entity_poly.pdbx_strand_id
1 'polypeptide(L)'
;MNQSIHSTTPQFEKKKVARFHRLDNEHILAIESLYKTHPFLKDRVEIHMPFHRAKPTFQSGTVWMWPKFDKRPVGYLIFMDGFAPCIWYPERQEGMTFRWLLPPTFCQKGATVCLANILAGESLLQIEDLLVHQGTDLWSHQPFSERWLSLLTFWNSLPPDQPLLAFQPRLVQPIALSDWHLHYNPAIYWIIQPDHMRQARWYWKDVITVPEHRAVEFIAPILKRSKEMAQLLCAYCIPYAKMVLPDTYSLLSQEGNSLGMASIPTLLLSLELRGLFSDKTNASVRKTEGIPVEVEWNAAFQKYQVVRVLPQETPITTEAFFHHMRS
;
A
#
# COMPACT_ATOMS: atom_id res chain seq x y z
N MET A 1 -20.96 37.76 -28.29
CA MET A 1 -21.07 36.32 -28.59
C MET A 1 -19.67 35.74 -28.61
N ASN A 2 -19.21 35.17 -27.50
CA ASN A 2 -17.92 34.49 -27.40
C ASN A 2 -18.19 32.99 -27.23
N GLN A 3 -17.93 32.20 -28.28
CA GLN A 3 -17.94 30.75 -28.20
C GLN A 3 -16.56 30.29 -27.73
N SER A 4 -16.50 29.66 -26.55
CA SER A 4 -15.30 28.99 -26.07
C SER A 4 -15.24 27.57 -26.64
N ILE A 5 -14.08 27.24 -27.21
CA ILE A 5 -13.77 25.96 -27.84
C ILE A 5 -13.64 24.90 -26.75
N HIS A 6 -14.53 23.90 -26.76
CA HIS A 6 -14.42 22.72 -25.89
C HIS A 6 -13.32 21.78 -26.41
N SER A 7 -12.23 21.70 -25.65
CA SER A 7 -11.20 20.66 -25.76
C SER A 7 -11.82 19.28 -25.54
N THR A 8 -11.90 18.49 -26.60
CA THR A 8 -12.23 17.06 -26.59
C THR A 8 -10.96 16.26 -26.38
N THR A 9 -10.52 16.16 -25.12
CA THR A 9 -9.54 15.12 -24.74
C THR A 9 -10.31 13.88 -24.29
N PRO A 10 -10.17 12.72 -24.95
CA PRO A 10 -10.80 11.50 -24.47
C PRO A 10 -10.14 11.10 -23.14
N GLN A 11 -10.90 11.22 -22.05
CA GLN A 11 -10.55 10.59 -20.79
C GLN A 11 -10.56 9.07 -21.01
N PHE A 12 -9.37 8.51 -21.25
CA PHE A 12 -9.16 7.10 -20.98
C PHE A 12 -9.31 6.91 -19.47
N GLU A 13 -10.50 6.53 -19.04
CA GLU A 13 -10.72 5.94 -17.72
C GLU A 13 -9.77 4.75 -17.59
N LYS A 14 -8.67 4.94 -16.86
CA LYS A 14 -7.84 3.82 -16.42
C LYS A 14 -8.77 2.88 -15.66
N LYS A 15 -9.03 1.70 -16.23
CA LYS A 15 -9.69 0.60 -15.52
C LYS A 15 -9.02 0.48 -14.16
N LYS A 16 -9.74 0.82 -13.09
CA LYS A 16 -9.29 0.57 -11.72
C LYS A 16 -9.11 -0.93 -11.60
N VAL A 17 -7.86 -1.38 -11.64
CA VAL A 17 -7.54 -2.76 -11.26
C VAL A 17 -7.97 -2.90 -9.81
N ALA A 18 -8.91 -3.81 -9.55
CA ALA A 18 -9.37 -4.08 -8.19
C ALA A 18 -8.14 -4.39 -7.34
N ARG A 19 -7.96 -3.62 -6.25
CA ARG A 19 -6.77 -3.72 -5.39
C ARG A 19 -6.69 -5.07 -4.64
N PHE A 20 -7.77 -5.84 -4.69
CA PHE A 20 -7.97 -7.12 -4.04
C PHE A 20 -8.41 -8.14 -5.11
N HIS A 21 -7.81 -9.32 -5.11
CA HIS A 21 -8.31 -10.42 -5.95
C HIS A 21 -9.72 -10.76 -5.48
N ARG A 22 -10.69 -10.65 -6.40
CA ARG A 22 -12.07 -11.04 -6.13
C ARG A 22 -12.09 -12.51 -5.70
N LEU A 23 -12.80 -12.82 -4.63
CA LEU A 23 -13.05 -14.21 -4.23
C LEU A 23 -13.64 -14.97 -5.43
N ASP A 24 -13.29 -16.24 -5.53
CA ASP A 24 -13.87 -17.16 -6.49
C ASP A 24 -15.39 -17.31 -6.26
N ASN A 25 -16.13 -17.58 -7.34
CA ASN A 25 -17.59 -17.64 -7.26
C ASN A 25 -18.08 -18.77 -6.34
N GLU A 26 -17.36 -19.88 -6.25
CA GLU A 26 -17.72 -21.00 -5.36
C GLU A 26 -17.63 -20.57 -3.89
N HIS A 27 -16.57 -19.87 -3.52
CA HIS A 27 -16.40 -19.31 -2.19
C HIS A 27 -17.47 -18.27 -1.85
N ILE A 28 -17.83 -17.39 -2.79
CA ILE A 28 -18.92 -16.42 -2.60
C ILE A 28 -20.24 -17.16 -2.34
N LEU A 29 -20.58 -18.17 -3.15
CA LEU A 29 -21.80 -18.97 -2.96
C LEU A 29 -21.81 -19.71 -1.61
N ALA A 30 -20.64 -20.17 -1.15
CA ALA A 30 -20.50 -20.79 0.16
C ALA A 30 -20.76 -19.79 1.30
N ILE A 31 -20.23 -18.57 1.19
CA ILE A 31 -20.51 -17.47 2.14
C ILE A 31 -22.01 -17.12 2.12
N GLU A 32 -22.62 -17.03 0.94
CA GLU A 32 -24.07 -16.78 0.82
C GLU A 32 -24.93 -17.89 1.43
N SER A 33 -24.45 -19.13 1.40
CA SER A 33 -25.10 -20.25 2.09
C SER A 33 -25.08 -20.07 3.60
N LEU A 34 -24.00 -19.51 4.18
CA LEU A 34 -23.96 -19.17 5.62
C LEU A 34 -25.06 -18.18 5.99
N TYR A 35 -25.45 -17.28 5.10
CA TYR A 35 -26.54 -16.32 5.36
C TYR A 35 -27.91 -16.95 5.47
N LYS A 36 -28.08 -18.17 4.94
CA LYS A 36 -29.35 -18.91 5.12
C LYS A 36 -29.46 -19.39 6.56
N THR A 37 -28.36 -19.82 7.16
CA THR A 37 -28.27 -20.28 8.55
C THR A 37 -28.17 -19.13 9.54
N HIS A 38 -27.44 -18.07 9.19
CA HIS A 38 -27.19 -16.90 10.02
C HIS A 38 -27.57 -15.61 9.27
N PRO A 39 -28.86 -15.24 9.20
CA PRO A 39 -29.34 -14.13 8.37
C PRO A 39 -28.72 -12.76 8.69
N PHE A 40 -28.31 -12.54 9.94
CA PHE A 40 -27.71 -11.27 10.37
C PHE A 40 -26.38 -10.96 9.68
N LEU A 41 -25.71 -11.95 9.09
CA LEU A 41 -24.46 -11.75 8.33
C LEU A 41 -24.68 -11.07 6.97
N LYS A 42 -25.93 -10.91 6.50
CA LYS A 42 -26.24 -10.18 5.27
C LYS A 42 -26.01 -8.67 5.42
N ASP A 43 -26.21 -8.16 6.61
CA ASP A 43 -26.16 -6.74 6.91
C ASP A 43 -24.86 -6.38 7.62
N ARG A 44 -24.57 -5.08 7.75
CA ARG A 44 -23.47 -4.61 8.60
C ARG A 44 -23.89 -4.62 10.07
N VAL A 45 -22.98 -5.08 10.93
CA VAL A 45 -23.15 -5.00 12.40
C VAL A 45 -22.78 -3.63 12.97
N GLU A 46 -22.08 -2.80 12.18
CA GLU A 46 -21.63 -1.47 12.57
C GLU A 46 -22.55 -0.40 11.99
N ILE A 47 -23.04 0.54 12.81
CA ILE A 47 -23.90 1.64 12.37
C ILE A 47 -23.34 2.99 12.82
N HIS A 48 -23.57 4.03 12.01
CA HIS A 48 -23.32 5.41 12.42
C HIS A 48 -24.46 5.88 13.32
N MET A 49 -24.17 6.19 14.58
CA MET A 49 -25.21 6.63 15.53
C MET A 49 -25.25 8.17 15.67
N PRO A 50 -26.41 8.80 15.44
CA PRO A 50 -26.62 10.20 15.79
C PRO A 50 -26.62 10.42 17.31
N PHE A 51 -25.99 11.49 17.79
CA PHE A 51 -25.81 11.85 19.21
C PHE A 51 -27.07 11.69 20.09
N HIS A 52 -28.25 12.10 19.59
CA HIS A 52 -29.50 12.05 20.35
C HIS A 52 -29.99 10.62 20.67
N ARG A 53 -29.53 9.59 19.94
CA ARG A 53 -29.87 8.18 20.20
C ARG A 53 -28.89 7.47 21.12
N ALA A 54 -27.72 8.07 21.38
CA ALA A 54 -26.65 7.46 22.16
C ALA A 54 -26.84 7.60 23.68
N LYS A 55 -27.48 8.70 24.11
CA LYS A 55 -27.61 9.07 25.53
C LYS A 55 -28.14 7.95 26.43
N PRO A 56 -29.21 7.21 26.10
CA PRO A 56 -29.74 6.16 26.97
C PRO A 56 -28.72 5.04 27.24
N THR A 57 -27.97 4.63 26.21
CA THR A 57 -26.99 3.56 26.33
C THR A 57 -25.84 3.94 27.25
N PHE A 58 -25.32 5.17 27.12
CA PHE A 58 -24.25 5.66 27.99
C PHE A 58 -24.70 5.90 29.43
N GLN A 59 -25.99 6.15 29.67
CA GLN A 59 -26.51 6.44 31.01
C GLN A 59 -26.84 5.20 31.84
N SER A 60 -27.18 4.09 31.19
CA SER A 60 -27.75 2.92 31.89
C SER A 60 -27.19 1.57 31.44
N GLY A 61 -26.49 1.51 30.31
CA GLY A 61 -25.95 0.29 29.75
C GLY A 61 -24.48 0.10 30.09
N THR A 62 -24.06 -1.16 30.20
CA THR A 62 -22.64 -1.52 30.13
C THR A 62 -22.18 -1.38 28.69
N VAL A 63 -21.18 -0.53 28.45
CA VAL A 63 -20.59 -0.31 27.12
C VAL A 63 -19.09 -0.52 27.16
N TRP A 64 -18.60 -1.16 26.11
CA TRP A 64 -17.21 -1.45 25.86
C TRP A 64 -16.71 -0.61 24.70
N MET A 65 -15.46 -0.21 24.76
CA MET A 65 -14.92 0.80 23.86
C MET A 65 -13.52 0.43 23.38
N TRP A 66 -13.16 0.79 22.15
CA TRP A 66 -11.78 0.67 21.69
C TRP A 66 -11.49 1.62 20.52
N PRO A 67 -10.21 1.98 20.30
CA PRO A 67 -9.79 2.77 19.14
C PRO A 67 -10.18 2.14 17.79
N LYS A 68 -10.64 2.98 16.87
CA LYS A 68 -10.83 2.67 15.45
C LYS A 68 -9.96 3.60 14.61
N PHE A 69 -9.02 3.03 13.86
CA PHE A 69 -8.03 3.78 13.08
C PHE A 69 -8.38 3.98 11.60
N ASP A 70 -9.44 3.32 11.11
CA ASP A 70 -9.97 3.50 9.76
C ASP A 70 -11.45 3.88 9.82
N LYS A 71 -11.94 4.63 8.83
CA LYS A 71 -13.37 4.91 8.63
C LYS A 71 -14.10 3.74 7.96
N ARG A 72 -13.38 2.79 7.38
CA ARG A 72 -14.00 1.64 6.70
C ARG A 72 -14.86 0.82 7.66
N PRO A 73 -15.99 0.30 7.16
CA PRO A 73 -16.78 -0.64 7.93
C PRO A 73 -15.94 -1.89 8.21
N VAL A 74 -16.16 -2.45 9.39
CA VAL A 74 -15.65 -3.78 9.74
C VAL A 74 -16.13 -4.85 8.75
N GLY A 75 -15.28 -5.84 8.49
CA GLY A 75 -15.60 -7.02 7.67
C GLY A 75 -15.83 -8.26 8.52
N TYR A 76 -16.33 -9.31 7.87
CA TYR A 76 -16.44 -10.65 8.43
C TYR A 76 -15.20 -11.46 8.09
N LEU A 77 -14.39 -11.81 9.09
CA LEU A 77 -13.34 -12.80 8.96
C LEU A 77 -13.97 -14.19 9.10
N ILE A 78 -14.03 -14.92 7.98
CA ILE A 78 -14.74 -16.18 7.86
C ILE A 78 -13.74 -17.32 7.76
N PHE A 79 -13.97 -18.35 8.57
CA PHE A 79 -13.30 -19.64 8.51
C PHE A 79 -14.34 -20.70 8.22
N MET A 80 -14.16 -21.44 7.13
CA MET A 80 -15.10 -22.48 6.71
C MET A 80 -14.37 -23.63 6.03
N ASP A 81 -15.00 -24.80 6.03
CA ASP A 81 -14.38 -26.00 5.46
C ASP A 81 -14.29 -25.91 3.93
N GLY A 82 -13.19 -26.43 3.36
CA GLY A 82 -12.94 -26.42 1.92
C GLY A 82 -12.50 -25.07 1.32
N PHE A 83 -12.46 -23.98 2.09
CA PHE A 83 -12.07 -22.64 1.58
C PHE A 83 -10.96 -22.01 2.43
N ALA A 84 -10.11 -21.21 1.79
CA ALA A 84 -9.11 -20.41 2.50
C ALA A 84 -9.80 -19.32 3.35
N PRO A 85 -9.33 -19.04 4.58
CA PRO A 85 -9.94 -17.99 5.39
C PRO A 85 -9.95 -16.66 4.66
N CYS A 86 -11.03 -15.89 4.80
CA CYS A 86 -11.16 -14.62 4.09
C CYS A 86 -11.79 -13.55 4.95
N ILE A 87 -11.49 -12.29 4.66
CA ILE A 87 -12.34 -11.19 5.08
C ILE A 87 -13.36 -10.89 3.98
N TRP A 88 -14.61 -10.69 4.36
CA TRP A 88 -15.71 -10.41 3.47
C TRP A 88 -16.50 -9.16 3.90
N TYR A 89 -16.85 -8.32 2.94
CA TYR A 89 -17.62 -7.11 3.15
C TYR A 89 -18.97 -7.22 2.41
N PRO A 90 -20.08 -7.52 3.10
CA PRO A 90 -21.37 -7.83 2.46
C PRO A 90 -21.92 -6.67 1.63
N GLU A 91 -21.77 -5.43 2.07
CA GLU A 91 -22.28 -4.25 1.35
C GLU A 91 -21.56 -4.02 0.01
N ARG A 92 -20.28 -4.41 -0.08
CA ARG A 92 -19.44 -4.20 -1.27
C ARG A 92 -19.37 -5.41 -2.17
N GLN A 93 -19.76 -6.58 -1.66
CA GLN A 93 -19.54 -7.87 -2.32
C GLN A 93 -18.05 -8.06 -2.68
N GLU A 94 -17.18 -7.60 -1.78
CA GLU A 94 -15.73 -7.66 -1.92
C GLU A 94 -15.15 -8.48 -0.77
N GLY A 95 -14.10 -9.25 -1.06
CA GLY A 95 -13.38 -10.01 -0.06
C GLY A 95 -11.93 -10.25 -0.44
N MET A 96 -11.16 -10.74 0.52
CA MET A 96 -9.75 -11.06 0.37
C MET A 96 -9.44 -12.33 1.15
N THR A 97 -8.82 -13.30 0.50
CA THR A 97 -8.33 -14.53 1.14
C THR A 97 -7.01 -14.27 1.87
N PHE A 98 -6.83 -14.99 2.96
CA PHE A 98 -5.60 -15.04 3.73
C PHE A 98 -4.99 -16.43 3.63
N ARG A 99 -3.66 -16.48 3.54
CA ARG A 99 -2.91 -17.72 3.70
C ARG A 99 -2.72 -17.99 5.19
N TRP A 100 -3.77 -18.51 5.82
CA TRP A 100 -3.78 -18.85 7.25
C TRP A 100 -3.54 -20.34 7.43
N LEU A 101 -2.61 -20.72 8.32
CA LEU A 101 -2.39 -22.13 8.64
C LEU A 101 -3.35 -22.54 9.76
N LEU A 102 -4.32 -23.39 9.41
CA LEU A 102 -5.32 -23.91 10.33
C LEU A 102 -5.10 -25.40 10.59
N PRO A 103 -5.40 -25.90 11.80
CA PRO A 103 -5.46 -27.34 12.05
C PRO A 103 -6.46 -28.04 11.10
N PRO A 104 -6.21 -29.27 10.65
CA PRO A 104 -7.11 -30.00 9.74
C PRO A 104 -8.54 -30.18 10.27
N THR A 105 -8.72 -30.18 11.59
CA THR A 105 -10.02 -30.40 12.25
C THR A 105 -10.76 -29.09 12.57
N PHE A 106 -10.20 -27.94 12.20
CA PHE A 106 -10.64 -26.63 12.68
C PHE A 106 -12.09 -26.30 12.31
N CYS A 107 -12.50 -26.57 11.07
CA CYS A 107 -13.84 -26.27 10.55
C CYS A 107 -14.81 -27.46 10.65
N GLN A 108 -14.42 -28.60 11.24
CA GLN A 108 -15.24 -29.83 11.22
C GLN A 108 -16.60 -29.67 11.90
N LYS A 109 -16.69 -28.80 12.91
CA LYS A 109 -17.93 -28.56 13.65
C LYS A 109 -18.80 -27.45 13.04
N GLY A 110 -18.34 -26.80 11.99
CA GLY A 110 -19.03 -25.69 11.33
C GLY A 110 -18.15 -24.46 11.17
N ALA A 111 -18.69 -23.44 10.52
CA ALA A 111 -17.98 -22.20 10.23
C ALA A 111 -17.75 -21.36 11.49
N THR A 112 -16.67 -20.60 11.50
CA THR A 112 -16.39 -19.58 12.53
C THR A 112 -16.32 -18.21 11.86
N VAL A 113 -17.02 -17.22 12.42
CA VAL A 113 -17.12 -15.88 11.86
C VAL A 113 -16.78 -14.86 12.93
N CYS A 114 -15.67 -14.15 12.71
CA CYS A 114 -15.24 -13.05 13.54
C CYS A 114 -15.51 -11.71 12.83
N LEU A 115 -15.56 -10.66 13.62
CA LEU A 115 -15.49 -9.29 13.12
C LEU A 115 -14.04 -8.86 13.05
N ALA A 116 -13.61 -8.33 11.90
CA ALA A 116 -12.24 -7.89 11.74
C ALA A 116 -12.11 -6.67 10.83
N ASN A 117 -11.03 -5.91 11.02
CA ASN A 117 -10.71 -4.73 10.22
C ASN A 117 -9.27 -4.80 9.73
N ILE A 118 -9.02 -4.34 8.51
CA ILE A 118 -7.67 -4.30 7.93
C ILE A 118 -7.13 -2.88 8.02
N LEU A 119 -6.08 -2.70 8.81
CA LEU A 119 -5.31 -1.46 8.89
C LEU A 119 -4.11 -1.57 7.93
N ALA A 120 -4.36 -1.27 6.66
CA ALA A 120 -3.35 -1.41 5.59
C ALA A 120 -2.09 -0.55 5.83
N GLY A 121 -2.23 0.62 6.46
CA GLY A 121 -1.09 1.49 6.79
C GLY A 121 -0.16 0.90 7.86
N GLU A 122 -0.70 0.03 8.72
CA GLU A 122 0.03 -0.57 9.85
C GLU A 122 0.34 -2.06 9.62
N SER A 123 -0.07 -2.61 8.48
CA SER A 123 0.03 -4.05 8.21
C SER A 123 -0.61 -4.89 9.33
N LEU A 124 -1.78 -4.46 9.83
CA LEU A 124 -2.45 -5.08 10.97
C LEU A 124 -3.86 -5.58 10.60
N LEU A 125 -4.20 -6.80 11.02
CA LEU A 125 -5.55 -7.38 10.96
C LEU A 125 -6.14 -7.36 12.37
N GLN A 126 -6.98 -6.37 12.66
CA GLN A 126 -7.58 -6.17 13.97
C GLN A 126 -8.83 -7.06 14.10
N ILE A 127 -8.87 -7.94 15.09
CA ILE A 127 -10.01 -8.84 15.32
C ILE A 127 -10.77 -8.35 16.54
N GLU A 128 -12.07 -8.11 16.36
CA GLU A 128 -12.88 -7.28 17.25
C GLU A 128 -13.92 -8.05 18.08
N ASP A 129 -14.58 -9.04 17.49
CA ASP A 129 -15.68 -9.80 18.13
C ASP A 129 -15.85 -11.17 17.43
N LEU A 130 -16.53 -12.12 18.09
CA LEU A 130 -16.86 -13.45 17.58
C LEU A 130 -18.38 -13.59 17.47
N LEU A 131 -18.90 -13.76 16.26
CA LEU A 131 -20.34 -13.80 16.00
C LEU A 131 -20.88 -15.22 15.86
N VAL A 132 -20.11 -16.08 15.20
CA VAL A 132 -20.44 -17.50 15.00
C VAL A 132 -19.21 -18.30 15.39
N HIS A 133 -19.38 -19.33 16.20
CA HIS A 133 -18.31 -20.23 16.57
C HIS A 133 -18.71 -21.66 16.25
N GLN A 134 -17.98 -22.30 15.33
CA GLN A 134 -18.23 -23.69 14.91
C GLN A 134 -19.72 -23.94 14.60
N GLY A 135 -20.32 -23.07 13.77
CA GLY A 135 -21.72 -23.13 13.36
C GLY A 135 -22.74 -22.65 14.40
N THR A 136 -22.33 -22.32 15.61
CA THR A 136 -23.22 -21.85 16.68
C THR A 136 -23.35 -20.32 16.62
N ASP A 137 -24.58 -19.81 16.58
CA ASP A 137 -24.88 -18.37 16.65
C ASP A 137 -24.60 -17.83 18.06
N LEU A 138 -23.56 -17.01 18.22
CA LEU A 138 -23.28 -16.33 19.49
C LEU A 138 -23.93 -14.94 19.53
N TRP A 139 -24.04 -14.28 18.38
CA TRP A 139 -24.59 -12.93 18.25
C TRP A 139 -26.01 -12.80 18.82
N SER A 140 -26.86 -13.80 18.55
CA SER A 140 -28.24 -13.82 18.99
C SER A 140 -28.42 -14.18 20.47
N HIS A 141 -27.45 -14.85 21.07
CA HIS A 141 -27.63 -15.59 22.32
C HIS A 141 -26.71 -15.13 23.45
N GLN A 142 -25.66 -14.37 23.15
CA GLN A 142 -24.68 -13.92 24.14
C GLN A 142 -24.48 -12.40 24.07
N PRO A 143 -24.27 -11.72 25.21
CA PRO A 143 -23.80 -10.35 25.25
C PRO A 143 -22.33 -10.25 24.78
N PHE A 144 -21.83 -9.04 24.53
CA PHE A 144 -20.49 -8.86 23.97
C PHE A 144 -19.39 -9.39 24.88
N SER A 145 -19.48 -9.18 26.19
CA SER A 145 -18.49 -9.64 27.16
C SER A 145 -18.26 -11.16 27.11
N GLU A 146 -19.33 -11.95 26.97
CA GLU A 146 -19.24 -13.41 26.80
C GLU A 146 -18.66 -13.80 25.44
N ARG A 147 -19.05 -13.09 24.36
CA ARG A 147 -18.48 -13.33 23.02
C ARG A 147 -16.99 -12.98 22.97
N TRP A 148 -16.59 -11.93 23.69
CA TRP A 148 -15.19 -11.52 23.83
C TRP A 148 -14.33 -12.58 24.54
N LEU A 149 -14.84 -13.17 25.62
CA LEU A 149 -14.18 -14.30 26.30
C LEU A 149 -14.09 -15.54 25.39
N SER A 150 -15.14 -15.80 24.61
CA SER A 150 -15.15 -16.86 23.61
C SER A 150 -14.12 -16.60 22.50
N LEU A 151 -13.99 -15.35 22.05
CA LEU A 151 -12.97 -14.92 21.09
C LEU A 151 -11.56 -15.10 21.63
N LEU A 152 -11.30 -14.74 22.89
CA LEU A 152 -10.01 -14.95 23.54
C LEU A 152 -9.64 -16.44 23.59
N THR A 153 -10.59 -17.28 23.99
CA THR A 153 -10.41 -18.73 24.04
C THR A 153 -10.11 -19.31 22.65
N PHE A 154 -10.90 -18.89 21.66
CA PHE A 154 -10.69 -19.22 20.26
C PHE A 154 -9.31 -18.78 19.77
N TRP A 155 -8.91 -17.53 20.04
CA TRP A 155 -7.65 -16.96 19.58
C TRP A 155 -6.45 -17.69 20.16
N ASN A 156 -6.50 -18.03 21.45
CA ASN A 156 -5.45 -18.80 22.14
C ASN A 156 -5.35 -20.25 21.65
N SER A 157 -6.38 -20.78 20.99
CA SER A 157 -6.34 -22.11 20.38
C SER A 157 -5.64 -22.14 19.01
N LEU A 158 -5.44 -20.98 18.38
CA LEU A 158 -4.78 -20.88 17.10
C LEU A 158 -3.25 -20.97 17.25
N PRO A 159 -2.55 -21.56 16.27
CA PRO A 159 -1.09 -21.55 16.26
C PRO A 159 -0.56 -20.10 16.29
N PRO A 160 0.45 -19.79 17.12
CA PRO A 160 0.98 -18.44 17.29
C PRO A 160 1.71 -17.91 16.05
N ASP A 161 2.36 -18.81 15.29
CA ASP A 161 3.08 -18.48 14.06
C ASP A 161 2.15 -18.57 12.85
N GLN A 162 1.49 -17.45 12.53
CA GLN A 162 0.68 -17.33 11.32
C GLN A 162 1.45 -16.57 10.25
N PRO A 163 1.88 -17.22 9.15
CA PRO A 163 2.53 -16.54 8.03
C PRO A 163 1.48 -15.82 7.18
N LEU A 164 0.79 -14.84 7.78
CA LEU A 164 -0.07 -13.91 7.07
C LEU A 164 0.84 -12.91 6.36
N LEU A 165 1.24 -13.26 5.13
CA LEU A 165 2.00 -12.37 4.24
C LEU A 165 1.29 -11.00 4.21
N ALA A 166 1.97 -9.99 4.75
CA ALA A 166 1.54 -8.58 4.85
C ALA A 166 0.63 -8.15 6.02
N PHE A 167 0.11 -9.04 6.88
CA PHE A 167 -0.73 -8.61 8.01
C PHE A 167 -0.46 -9.36 9.30
N GLN A 168 -0.14 -8.64 10.38
CA GLN A 168 -0.08 -9.21 11.72
C GLN A 168 -1.47 -9.17 12.35
N PRO A 169 -2.06 -10.31 12.74
CA PRO A 169 -3.35 -10.31 13.39
C PRO A 169 -3.21 -9.90 14.85
N ARG A 170 -4.16 -9.10 15.35
CA ARG A 170 -4.18 -8.62 16.73
C ARG A 170 -5.61 -8.50 17.23
N LEU A 171 -5.84 -9.02 18.43
CA LEU A 171 -7.08 -8.81 19.16
C LEU A 171 -7.19 -7.36 19.63
N VAL A 172 -8.41 -6.81 19.60
CA VAL A 172 -8.70 -5.53 20.26
C VAL A 172 -8.50 -5.60 21.76
N GLN A 173 -8.45 -4.45 22.40
CA GLN A 173 -8.43 -4.34 23.85
C GLN A 173 -9.63 -3.48 24.25
N PRO A 174 -10.79 -4.10 24.50
CA PRO A 174 -11.97 -3.37 24.95
C PRO A 174 -11.71 -2.77 26.33
N ILE A 175 -12.03 -1.49 26.48
CA ILE A 175 -11.99 -0.76 27.75
C ILE A 175 -13.41 -0.45 28.20
N ALA A 176 -13.62 -0.37 29.52
CA ALA A 176 -14.90 0.02 30.09
C ALA A 176 -15.14 1.53 29.91
N LEU A 177 -16.41 1.94 29.95
CA LEU A 177 -16.79 3.36 29.91
C LEU A 177 -16.10 4.19 31.00
N SER A 178 -15.92 3.62 32.20
CA SER A 178 -15.25 4.27 33.33
C SER A 178 -13.83 4.68 32.99
N ASP A 179 -13.14 3.90 32.15
CA ASP A 179 -11.71 4.09 31.86
C ASP A 179 -11.51 4.88 30.57
N TRP A 180 -12.58 5.15 29.82
CA TRP A 180 -12.48 5.78 28.50
C TRP A 180 -11.75 7.12 28.54
N HIS A 181 -12.01 7.94 29.57
CA HIS A 181 -11.36 9.24 29.76
C HIS A 181 -9.83 9.15 29.87
N LEU A 182 -9.27 8.04 30.34
CA LEU A 182 -7.82 7.82 30.47
C LEU A 182 -7.15 7.52 29.12
N HIS A 183 -7.90 6.96 28.18
CA HIS A 183 -7.41 6.55 26.86
C HIS A 183 -7.92 7.45 25.74
N TYR A 184 -8.73 8.44 26.08
CA TYR A 184 -9.48 9.25 25.15
C TYR A 184 -8.55 10.03 24.20
N ASN A 185 -8.83 9.93 22.90
CA ASN A 185 -8.13 10.68 21.88
C ASN A 185 -9.14 11.22 20.86
N PRO A 186 -9.30 12.56 20.73
CA PRO A 186 -10.26 13.18 19.83
C PRO A 186 -9.86 13.08 18.35
N ALA A 187 -8.60 12.76 18.05
CA ALA A 187 -8.11 12.67 16.67
C ALA A 187 -8.54 11.38 15.95
N ILE A 188 -8.94 10.36 16.69
CA ILE A 188 -9.29 9.02 16.18
C ILE A 188 -10.79 8.74 16.26
N TYR A 189 -11.22 7.67 15.60
CA TYR A 189 -12.56 7.13 15.80
C TYR A 189 -12.53 6.15 16.98
N TRP A 190 -13.70 5.91 17.57
CA TRP A 190 -13.91 4.97 18.66
C TRP A 190 -15.03 4.02 18.29
N ILE A 191 -14.85 2.73 18.52
CA ILE A 191 -15.96 1.78 18.57
C ILE A 191 -16.60 1.87 19.94
N ILE A 192 -17.93 1.86 19.95
CA ILE A 192 -18.77 1.71 21.14
C ILE A 192 -19.62 0.47 20.93
N GLN A 193 -19.44 -0.52 21.80
CA GLN A 193 -20.12 -1.80 21.76
C GLN A 193 -20.95 -1.96 23.05
N PRO A 194 -22.28 -1.90 22.95
CA PRO A 194 -23.14 -2.24 24.08
C PRO A 194 -23.02 -3.71 24.46
N ASP A 195 -23.11 -3.99 25.76
CA ASP A 195 -23.03 -5.33 26.28
C ASP A 195 -24.40 -6.04 26.28
N HIS A 196 -24.97 -6.20 25.09
CA HIS A 196 -26.27 -6.82 24.88
C HIS A 196 -26.29 -7.73 23.65
N MET A 197 -27.26 -8.64 23.62
CA MET A 197 -27.51 -9.53 22.49
C MET A 197 -28.09 -8.75 21.31
N ARG A 198 -27.70 -9.11 20.09
CA ARG A 198 -28.21 -8.53 18.82
C ARG A 198 -28.07 -7.00 18.68
N GLN A 199 -27.28 -6.35 19.52
CA GLN A 199 -27.15 -4.91 19.49
C GLN A 199 -25.95 -4.49 18.64
N ALA A 200 -26.24 -3.84 17.51
CA ALA A 200 -25.24 -3.27 16.61
C ALA A 200 -24.28 -2.33 17.36
N ARG A 201 -23.02 -2.37 16.96
CA ARG A 201 -21.97 -1.46 17.46
C ARG A 201 -21.97 -0.14 16.72
N TRP A 202 -21.39 0.86 17.35
CA TRP A 202 -21.29 2.21 16.79
C TRP A 202 -19.85 2.58 16.59
N TYR A 203 -19.61 3.44 15.62
CA TYR A 203 -18.38 4.22 15.60
C TYR A 203 -18.71 5.68 15.88
N TRP A 204 -17.83 6.34 16.61
CA TRP A 204 -17.96 7.72 17.00
C TRP A 204 -16.66 8.47 16.72
N LYS A 205 -16.77 9.71 16.28
CA LYS A 205 -15.63 10.63 16.16
C LYS A 205 -16.00 11.93 16.85
N ASP A 206 -15.07 12.43 17.64
CA ASP A 206 -15.19 13.78 18.14
C ASP A 206 -15.00 14.79 17.01
N VAL A 207 -16.02 15.60 16.82
CA VAL A 207 -16.03 16.71 15.85
C VAL A 207 -16.22 18.05 16.56
N ILE A 208 -16.39 18.04 17.88
CA ILE A 208 -16.77 19.21 18.69
C ILE A 208 -15.57 19.71 19.50
N THR A 209 -14.84 18.81 20.15
CA THR A 209 -13.66 19.18 20.93
C THR A 209 -12.57 19.61 19.97
N VAL A 210 -12.24 20.91 19.99
CA VAL A 210 -11.11 21.44 19.23
C VAL A 210 -9.86 20.76 19.79
N PRO A 211 -9.12 19.95 19.01
CA PRO A 211 -7.94 19.31 19.54
C PRO A 211 -6.95 20.40 19.96
N GLU A 212 -6.48 20.38 21.21
CA GLU A 212 -5.51 21.36 21.76
C GLU A 212 -4.30 21.53 20.85
N HIS A 213 -3.94 20.45 20.16
CA HIS A 213 -2.97 20.43 19.08
C HIS A 213 -3.72 20.17 17.78
N ARG A 214 -3.74 21.16 16.88
CA ARG A 214 -4.17 20.93 15.50
C ARG A 214 -3.32 19.75 15.00
N ALA A 215 -3.96 18.61 14.70
CA ALA A 215 -3.25 17.46 14.14
C ALA A 215 -2.43 18.03 12.98
N VAL A 216 -1.11 17.88 13.05
CA VAL A 216 -0.22 18.29 11.95
C VAL A 216 -0.85 17.66 10.73
N GLU A 217 -1.35 18.48 9.80
CA GLU A 217 -1.91 17.94 8.57
C GLU A 217 -0.85 16.99 8.06
N PHE A 218 -1.20 15.70 7.96
CA PHE A 218 -0.33 14.75 7.33
C PHE A 218 -0.24 15.20 5.87
N ILE A 219 0.73 16.07 5.61
CA ILE A 219 1.27 16.31 4.30
C ILE A 219 2.00 15.01 4.04
N ALA A 220 1.26 14.02 3.50
CA ALA A 220 1.88 12.90 2.83
C ALA A 220 3.02 13.51 2.03
N PRO A 221 4.27 13.03 2.15
CA PRO A 221 5.33 13.55 1.32
C PRO A 221 4.80 13.40 -0.10
N ILE A 222 4.39 14.52 -0.67
CA ILE A 222 4.15 14.62 -2.07
C ILE A 222 5.57 14.42 -2.52
N LEU A 223 5.88 13.20 -2.95
CA LEU A 223 6.84 13.01 -4.00
C LEU A 223 6.39 14.05 -5.02
N LYS A 224 7.00 15.24 -4.95
CA LYS A 224 7.22 16.07 -6.09
C LYS A 224 8.04 15.12 -6.95
N ARG A 225 7.32 14.25 -7.67
CA ARG A 225 7.72 13.81 -8.98
C ARG A 225 7.78 15.13 -9.71
N SER A 226 8.89 15.83 -9.54
CA SER A 226 9.33 16.77 -10.54
C SER A 226 9.19 15.96 -11.82
N LYS A 227 8.31 16.43 -12.70
CA LYS A 227 8.24 15.90 -14.05
C LYS A 227 9.55 16.14 -14.81
N GLU A 228 10.54 16.71 -14.14
CA GLU A 228 11.91 16.92 -14.54
C GLU A 228 12.81 16.61 -13.33
N MET A 229 12.98 15.33 -12.98
CA MET A 229 14.35 14.91 -12.70
C MET A 229 14.90 14.52 -14.06
N ALA A 230 15.46 15.48 -14.80
CA ALA A 230 16.52 15.12 -15.71
C ALA A 230 17.60 14.50 -14.81
N GLN A 231 17.60 13.17 -14.68
CA GLN A 231 18.75 12.47 -14.15
C GLN A 231 19.85 12.79 -15.16
N LEU A 232 20.74 13.71 -14.80
CA LEU A 232 21.91 14.04 -15.58
C LEU A 232 22.75 12.76 -15.65
N LEU A 233 22.61 12.01 -16.74
CA LEU A 233 23.38 10.79 -16.96
C LEU A 233 24.80 11.20 -17.31
N CYS A 234 25.76 10.76 -16.51
CA CYS A 234 27.17 11.06 -16.68
C CYS A 234 27.90 9.77 -17.06
N ALA A 235 28.66 9.79 -18.14
CA ALA A 235 29.42 8.64 -18.65
C ALA A 235 30.89 9.03 -18.86
N TYR A 236 31.79 8.06 -18.81
CA TYR A 236 33.17 8.26 -19.28
C TYR A 236 33.21 8.18 -20.80
N CYS A 237 33.79 9.19 -21.44
CA CYS A 237 34.04 9.25 -22.87
C CYS A 237 35.51 8.90 -23.15
N ILE A 238 35.76 7.97 -24.07
CA ILE A 238 37.11 7.59 -24.52
C ILE A 238 37.19 7.56 -26.05
N PRO A 239 38.36 7.86 -26.65
CA PRO A 239 38.55 7.74 -28.11
C PRO A 239 38.46 6.27 -28.54
N TYR A 240 37.67 5.99 -29.57
CA TYR A 240 37.51 4.62 -30.07
C TYR A 240 38.63 4.24 -31.02
N ALA A 241 39.63 3.52 -30.52
CA ALA A 241 40.86 3.20 -31.26
C ALA A 241 40.69 2.18 -32.41
N LYS A 242 39.52 1.52 -32.54
CA LYS A 242 39.31 0.45 -33.54
C LYS A 242 38.84 0.97 -34.91
N MET A 243 38.34 2.20 -35.00
CA MET A 243 38.05 2.86 -36.28
C MET A 243 39.06 3.97 -36.50
N VAL A 244 39.74 3.99 -37.65
CA VAL A 244 40.71 5.03 -38.05
C VAL A 244 39.99 6.32 -38.48
N LEU A 245 38.88 6.66 -37.81
CA LEU A 245 38.10 7.86 -38.08
C LEU A 245 38.31 8.87 -36.96
N PRO A 246 38.60 10.15 -37.29
CA PRO A 246 38.65 11.20 -36.29
C PRO A 246 37.28 11.34 -35.61
N ASP A 247 37.29 11.75 -34.33
CA ASP A 247 36.10 12.14 -33.56
C ASP A 247 35.09 11.02 -33.26
N THR A 248 35.53 9.77 -33.26
CA THR A 248 34.70 8.63 -32.87
C THR A 248 35.01 8.24 -31.42
N TYR A 249 34.00 8.25 -30.55
CA TYR A 249 34.16 8.02 -29.11
C TYR A 249 33.24 6.93 -28.58
N SER A 250 33.71 6.20 -27.56
CA SER A 250 32.93 5.21 -26.82
C SER A 250 32.59 5.73 -25.43
N LEU A 251 31.42 5.32 -24.93
CA LEU A 251 30.93 5.67 -23.60
C LEU A 251 31.04 4.48 -22.66
N LEU A 252 31.47 4.72 -21.43
CA LEU A 252 31.57 3.72 -20.36
C LEU A 252 30.79 4.19 -19.13
N SER A 253 30.15 3.24 -18.44
CA SER A 253 29.53 3.46 -17.13
C SER A 253 30.59 3.55 -16.02
N GLN A 254 30.15 3.80 -14.78
CA GLN A 254 31.01 3.82 -13.60
C GLN A 254 31.76 2.49 -13.40
N GLU A 255 31.12 1.37 -13.74
CA GLU A 255 31.65 0.02 -13.65
C GLU A 255 32.61 -0.34 -14.79
N GLY A 256 32.80 0.56 -15.76
CA GLY A 256 33.62 0.34 -16.95
C GLY A 256 32.92 -0.43 -18.08
N ASN A 257 31.60 -0.67 -17.96
CA ASN A 257 30.82 -1.35 -18.98
C ASN A 257 30.52 -0.43 -20.16
N SER A 258 30.58 -0.98 -21.38
CA SER A 258 30.38 -0.17 -22.59
C SER A 258 28.91 0.15 -22.82
N LEU A 259 28.62 1.45 -22.92
CA LEU A 259 27.30 2.01 -23.25
C LEU A 259 27.11 2.21 -24.77
N GLY A 260 28.13 1.85 -25.57
CA GLY A 260 28.15 2.01 -27.01
C GLY A 260 28.88 3.26 -27.51
N MET A 261 28.62 3.61 -28.77
CA MET A 261 29.26 4.74 -29.45
C MET A 261 28.53 6.04 -29.19
N ALA A 262 29.28 7.08 -28.86
CA ALA A 262 28.75 8.41 -28.62
C ALA A 262 28.33 9.11 -29.92
N SER A 263 27.18 9.76 -29.92
CA SER A 263 26.79 10.74 -30.92
C SER A 263 27.24 12.13 -30.49
N ILE A 264 27.87 12.90 -31.37
CA ILE A 264 28.30 14.27 -31.10
C ILE A 264 27.43 15.22 -31.93
N PRO A 265 26.60 16.07 -31.30
CA PRO A 265 25.62 16.88 -31.99
C PRO A 265 26.21 18.13 -32.67
N THR A 266 27.35 18.64 -32.19
CA THR A 266 27.91 19.91 -32.66
C THR A 266 29.42 19.83 -32.92
N LEU A 267 29.88 20.57 -33.93
CA LEU A 267 31.30 20.68 -34.27
C LEU A 267 32.13 21.26 -33.12
N LEU A 268 31.56 22.20 -32.34
CA LEU A 268 32.23 22.81 -31.20
C LEU A 268 32.59 21.76 -30.13
N LEU A 269 31.64 20.89 -29.78
CA LEU A 269 31.87 19.81 -28.82
C LEU A 269 32.89 18.80 -29.35
N SER A 270 32.87 18.53 -30.66
CA SER A 270 33.88 17.68 -31.31
C SER A 270 35.29 18.27 -31.19
N LEU A 271 35.45 19.58 -31.42
CA LEU A 271 36.73 20.27 -31.32
C LEU A 271 37.22 20.34 -29.86
N GLU A 272 36.31 20.56 -28.91
CA GLU A 272 36.60 20.55 -27.47
C GLU A 272 37.13 19.18 -27.02
N LEU A 273 36.41 18.09 -27.33
CA LEU A 273 36.85 16.74 -27.01
C LEU A 273 38.20 16.42 -27.66
N ARG A 274 38.40 16.80 -28.92
CA ARG A 274 39.69 16.62 -29.61
C ARG A 274 40.82 17.36 -28.91
N GLY A 275 40.59 18.61 -28.48
CA GLY A 275 41.55 19.39 -27.70
C GLY A 275 41.96 18.67 -26.43
N LEU A 276 40.97 18.22 -25.64
CA LEU A 276 41.18 17.55 -24.36
C LEU A 276 41.93 16.21 -24.45
N PHE A 277 41.82 15.49 -25.58
CA PHE A 277 42.58 14.27 -25.84
C PHE A 277 43.94 14.50 -26.53
N SER A 278 44.17 15.68 -27.10
CA SER A 278 45.42 16.05 -27.78
C SER A 278 46.47 16.66 -26.84
N ASP A 279 46.06 17.17 -25.68
CA ASP A 279 46.94 17.81 -24.70
C ASP A 279 47.92 16.80 -24.07
N LYS A 280 49.18 16.88 -24.49
CA LYS A 280 50.27 15.93 -24.16
C LYS A 280 50.62 15.87 -22.67
N THR A 281 50.25 16.87 -21.89
CA THR A 281 50.51 16.95 -20.45
C THR A 281 49.63 16.02 -19.62
N ASN A 282 48.46 15.59 -20.13
CA ASN A 282 47.51 14.69 -19.45
C ASN A 282 47.00 13.54 -20.32
N ALA A 283 47.56 13.37 -21.53
CA ALA A 283 47.05 12.45 -22.56
C ALA A 283 47.13 10.97 -22.17
N SER A 284 48.09 10.55 -21.32
CA SER A 284 48.23 9.15 -20.89
C SER A 284 47.21 8.77 -19.81
N VAL A 285 46.90 9.67 -18.89
CA VAL A 285 45.93 9.45 -17.81
C VAL A 285 44.50 9.52 -18.34
N ARG A 286 44.19 10.54 -19.16
CA ARG A 286 42.84 10.73 -19.74
C ARG A 286 42.47 9.71 -20.83
N LYS A 287 43.44 9.07 -21.48
CA LYS A 287 43.18 7.94 -22.38
C LYS A 287 42.76 6.66 -21.63
N THR A 288 43.16 6.52 -20.36
CA THR A 288 42.95 5.29 -19.58
C THR A 288 41.72 5.40 -18.69
N GLU A 289 41.46 6.59 -18.12
CA GLU A 289 40.30 6.84 -17.24
C GLU A 289 39.10 7.48 -17.98
N GLY A 290 39.31 8.07 -19.15
CA GLY A 290 38.26 8.76 -19.91
C GLY A 290 37.92 10.16 -19.38
N ILE A 291 37.10 10.88 -20.14
CA ILE A 291 36.62 12.23 -19.78
C ILE A 291 35.16 12.13 -19.36
N PRO A 292 34.77 12.64 -18.18
CA PRO A 292 33.37 12.66 -17.79
C PRO A 292 32.56 13.58 -18.70
N VAL A 293 31.46 13.06 -19.22
CA VAL A 293 30.56 13.80 -20.10
C VAL A 293 29.10 13.57 -19.70
N GLU A 294 28.28 14.58 -19.92
CA GLU A 294 26.83 14.45 -19.81
C GLU A 294 26.27 13.84 -21.09
N VAL A 295 25.38 12.86 -20.95
CA VAL A 295 24.78 12.18 -22.08
C VAL A 295 23.26 12.16 -22.00
N GLU A 296 22.64 12.19 -23.17
CA GLU A 296 21.19 12.07 -23.33
C GLU A 296 20.89 10.96 -24.35
N TRP A 297 19.83 10.18 -24.11
CA TRP A 297 19.41 9.15 -25.06
C TRP A 297 18.72 9.80 -26.27
N ASN A 298 19.35 9.68 -27.44
CA ASN A 298 18.73 10.12 -28.68
C ASN A 298 17.90 8.96 -29.27
N ALA A 299 16.59 9.01 -29.06
CA ALA A 299 15.66 7.97 -29.51
C ALA A 299 15.63 7.78 -31.04
N ALA A 300 15.90 8.84 -31.82
CA ALA A 300 15.88 8.76 -33.29
C ALA A 300 17.06 7.94 -33.84
N PHE A 301 18.22 8.03 -33.18
CA PHE A 301 19.43 7.30 -33.59
C PHE A 301 19.74 6.09 -32.72
N GLN A 302 18.93 5.85 -31.68
CA GLN A 302 19.10 4.73 -30.76
C GLN A 302 20.49 4.67 -30.13
N LYS A 303 21.04 5.84 -29.80
CA LYS A 303 22.39 6.00 -29.23
C LYS A 303 22.41 7.13 -28.21
N TYR A 304 23.39 7.07 -27.32
CA TYR A 304 23.70 8.18 -26.42
C TYR A 304 24.40 9.31 -27.14
N GLN A 305 23.90 10.53 -26.92
CA GLN A 305 24.45 11.76 -27.44
C GLN A 305 25.15 12.53 -26.34
N VAL A 306 26.37 13.02 -26.60
CA VAL A 306 27.08 13.88 -25.67
C VAL A 306 26.46 15.28 -25.69
N VAL A 307 26.05 15.75 -24.52
CA VAL A 307 25.45 17.08 -24.34
C VAL A 307 26.54 18.11 -24.04
N ARG A 308 27.46 17.78 -23.12
CA ARG A 308 28.61 18.62 -22.73
C ARG A 308 29.70 17.84 -22.00
N VAL A 309 30.89 18.42 -21.94
CA VAL A 309 32.00 17.94 -21.10
C VAL A 309 31.81 18.40 -19.66
N LEU A 310 32.13 17.53 -18.69
CA LEU A 310 31.99 17.80 -17.25
C LEU A 310 33.38 17.89 -16.57
N PRO A 311 33.48 18.50 -15.36
CA PRO A 311 34.71 18.49 -14.57
C PRO A 311 35.17 17.06 -14.19
N GLN A 312 36.47 16.84 -14.00
CA GLN A 312 37.04 15.51 -13.71
C GLN A 312 36.50 14.85 -12.42
N GLU A 313 36.07 15.65 -11.44
CA GLU A 313 35.52 15.17 -10.16
C GLU A 313 34.04 14.77 -10.25
N THR A 314 33.44 14.85 -11.43
CA THR A 314 32.01 14.55 -11.60
C THR A 314 31.75 13.05 -11.41
N PRO A 315 30.82 12.65 -10.53
CA PRO A 315 30.48 11.25 -10.35
C PRO A 315 29.84 10.68 -11.63
N ILE A 316 30.36 9.53 -12.08
CA ILE A 316 29.82 8.81 -13.23
C ILE A 316 28.63 7.97 -12.78
N THR A 317 27.62 7.91 -13.64
CA THR A 317 26.38 7.16 -13.36
C THR A 317 26.64 5.65 -13.47
N THR A 318 26.01 4.87 -12.60
CA THR A 318 26.04 3.41 -12.66
C THR A 318 25.25 2.89 -13.85
N GLU A 319 25.66 1.74 -14.38
CA GLU A 319 25.08 1.12 -15.58
C GLU A 319 23.54 1.01 -15.52
N ALA A 320 22.99 0.70 -14.34
CA ALA A 320 21.55 0.46 -14.14
C ALA A 320 20.62 1.65 -14.50
N PHE A 321 21.17 2.87 -14.60
CA PHE A 321 20.40 4.06 -14.99
C PHE A 321 20.45 4.33 -16.50
N PHE A 322 21.30 3.62 -17.24
CA PHE A 322 21.33 3.70 -18.69
C PHE A 322 20.26 2.79 -19.32
N HIS A 323 19.67 3.29 -20.39
CA HIS A 323 18.71 2.61 -21.22
C HIS A 323 19.40 1.48 -21.98
N HIS A 324 19.20 0.25 -21.52
CA HIS A 324 19.62 -0.93 -22.27
C HIS A 324 18.61 -1.21 -23.37
N MET A 325 19.04 -1.16 -24.63
CA MET A 325 18.39 -2.01 -25.63
C MET A 325 18.82 -3.43 -25.31
N ARG A 326 17.89 -4.24 -24.77
CA ARG A 326 18.06 -5.69 -24.77
C ARG A 326 18.27 -6.09 -26.23
N SER A 327 19.47 -6.60 -26.52
CA SER A 327 19.79 -7.28 -27.78
C SER A 327 18.83 -8.42 -28.04
#